data_AF-A0A661Y3T6-F1
#
_entry.id   AF-A0A661Y3T6-F1
#
_cell.length_a   1.000
_cell.length_b   1.000
_cell.length_c   1.000
_cell.angle_alpha   90.00
_cell.angle_beta   90.00
_cell.angle_gamma   90.00
#
_symmetry.space_group_name_H-M   'P 1'
#
loop_
_entity.id
_entity.type
_entity.pdbx_description
1 polymer ?
#
loop_
_entity_poly.entity_id
_entity_poly.type
_entity_poly.pdbx_seq_one_letter_code
_entity_poly.pdbx_strand_id
1 'polypeptide(L)'
;MKSKKDSTTTYNKVKFIDNLNTGVTYDAFRDSLKWSDVTLNGRFTQIANIININYNAVFDPYAYNSDNKKIGASYFEQTGKFIRLKRAGVVATFKLKSKNQGKKPKAKNAGEQKILDLEKEKEDNDEASFFDNLNIPWTLDINYNMNMVKPVIINEQGQFTDTTTFIQTLSLRANFTIYKMFRFGVKTGYDFLNKEVQPSAFSLYVDLHCWEFSVNLIPFGRKKSYSVSFNIKSPLLKDLKIKKESTYGGGAGFF
;
A
#
# COMPACT_ATOMS: atom_id res chain seq x y z
N MET A 1 -44.42 7.45 -32.05
CA MET A 1 -44.02 6.19 -31.38
C MET A 1 -42.52 6.16 -31.22
N LYS A 2 -42.03 5.91 -30.01
CA LYS A 2 -40.60 5.87 -29.64
C LYS A 2 -39.86 4.75 -30.38
N SER A 3 -38.71 5.06 -30.98
CA SER A 3 -37.65 4.06 -31.18
C SER A 3 -36.55 4.29 -30.14
N LYS A 4 -36.10 3.19 -29.56
CA LYS A 4 -35.41 3.06 -28.27
C LYS A 4 -33.97 3.57 -28.33
N LYS A 5 -33.54 4.13 -27.20
CA LYS A 5 -32.17 4.46 -26.82
C LYS A 5 -31.20 3.39 -27.34
N ASP A 6 -30.34 3.82 -28.25
CA ASP A 6 -29.14 3.09 -28.64
C ASP A 6 -28.24 2.99 -27.40
N SER A 7 -28.03 1.79 -26.93
CA SER A 7 -27.21 1.48 -25.76
C SER A 7 -25.73 1.68 -26.11
N THR A 8 -25.23 2.91 -26.03
CA THR A 8 -23.80 3.20 -25.97
C THR A 8 -23.27 2.81 -24.59
N THR A 9 -23.16 1.51 -24.35
CA THR A 9 -22.47 0.94 -23.19
C THR A 9 -21.00 1.34 -23.31
N THR A 10 -20.60 2.36 -22.54
CA THR A 10 -19.21 2.84 -22.54
C THR A 10 -18.39 1.83 -21.74
N TYR A 11 -17.55 1.03 -22.42
CA TYR A 11 -16.68 0.07 -21.75
C TYR A 11 -15.48 0.79 -21.12
N ASN A 12 -15.37 0.72 -19.80
CA ASN A 12 -14.16 1.15 -19.09
C ASN A 12 -13.08 0.08 -19.26
N LYS A 13 -12.18 0.27 -20.23
CA LYS A 13 -11.03 -0.62 -20.44
C LYS A 13 -10.02 -0.41 -19.31
N VAL A 14 -10.01 -1.33 -18.35
CA VAL A 14 -9.03 -1.33 -17.25
C VAL A 14 -7.79 -2.11 -17.69
N LYS A 15 -6.63 -1.46 -17.66
CA LYS A 15 -5.35 -2.16 -17.83
C LYS A 15 -5.00 -2.84 -16.51
N PHE A 16 -4.69 -4.13 -16.59
CA PHE A 16 -4.27 -4.90 -15.43
C PHE A 16 -2.75 -4.85 -15.30
N ILE A 17 -2.00 -5.27 -16.32
CA ILE A 17 -0.53 -5.34 -16.30
C ILE A 17 0.06 -4.10 -16.96
N ASP A 18 0.98 -3.42 -16.27
CA ASP A 18 1.76 -2.33 -16.88
C ASP A 18 3.08 -2.84 -17.43
N ASN A 19 3.76 -3.70 -16.66
CA ASN A 19 4.95 -4.38 -17.09
C ASN A 19 5.05 -5.78 -16.48
N LEU A 20 5.64 -6.67 -17.27
CA LEU A 20 6.02 -8.00 -16.84
C LEU A 20 7.32 -8.35 -17.52
N ASN A 21 8.36 -8.51 -16.72
CA ASN A 21 9.71 -8.83 -17.16
C ASN A 21 10.08 -10.22 -16.62
N THR A 22 10.45 -11.11 -17.52
CA THR A 22 11.00 -12.43 -17.20
C THR A 22 12.42 -12.50 -17.74
N GLY A 23 13.34 -13.03 -16.95
CA GLY A 23 14.75 -13.15 -17.35
C GLY A 23 15.35 -14.48 -16.94
N VAL A 24 16.07 -15.10 -17.86
CA VAL A 24 16.88 -16.31 -17.66
C VAL A 24 18.10 -16.21 -18.58
N THR A 25 19.25 -16.69 -18.10
CA THR A 25 20.51 -16.71 -18.85
C THR A 25 20.95 -18.16 -19.03
N TYR A 26 21.60 -18.45 -20.16
CA TYR A 26 22.23 -19.74 -20.45
C TYR A 26 23.73 -19.55 -20.71
N ASP A 27 24.54 -20.34 -20.01
CA ASP A 27 26.00 -20.38 -20.15
C ASP A 27 26.41 -21.69 -20.81
N ALA A 28 26.83 -21.60 -22.07
CA ALA A 28 27.21 -22.75 -22.88
C ALA A 28 28.54 -23.40 -22.45
N PHE A 29 29.41 -22.66 -21.74
CA PHE A 29 30.77 -23.10 -21.41
C PHE A 29 30.85 -23.87 -20.09
N ARG A 30 29.80 -23.86 -19.27
CA ARG A 30 29.77 -24.60 -18.01
C ARG A 30 29.52 -26.09 -18.22
N ASP A 31 30.26 -26.93 -17.51
CA ASP A 31 30.03 -28.39 -17.52
C ASP A 31 28.66 -28.78 -16.94
N SER A 32 28.16 -28.01 -15.96
CA SER A 32 26.85 -28.23 -15.34
C SER A 32 26.21 -26.91 -14.86
N LEU A 33 24.90 -26.96 -14.60
CA LEU A 33 24.10 -25.82 -14.13
C LEU A 33 24.17 -24.62 -15.09
N LYS A 34 23.95 -24.88 -16.38
CA LYS A 34 24.09 -23.92 -17.48
C LYS A 34 23.06 -22.78 -17.47
N TRP A 35 21.85 -23.03 -16.97
CA TRP A 35 20.79 -22.03 -16.83
C TRP A 35 20.92 -21.28 -15.51
N SER A 36 20.58 -19.99 -15.52
CA SER A 36 20.40 -19.23 -14.28
C SER A 36 19.05 -19.58 -13.63
N ASP A 37 18.85 -19.07 -12.42
CA ASP A 37 17.49 -18.95 -11.88
C ASP A 37 16.64 -18.11 -12.85
N VAL A 38 15.35 -18.46 -12.98
CA VAL A 38 14.37 -17.67 -13.73
C VAL A 38 13.84 -16.58 -12.82
N THR A 39 13.97 -15.32 -13.24
CA THR A 39 13.45 -14.17 -12.51
C THR A 39 12.18 -13.66 -13.15
N LEU A 40 11.22 -13.28 -12.33
CA LEU A 40 9.95 -12.66 -12.73
C LEU A 40 9.79 -11.39 -11.93
N ASN A 41 9.57 -10.26 -12.59
CA ASN A 41 9.25 -8.99 -11.96
C ASN A 41 8.09 -8.36 -12.72
N GLY A 42 7.11 -7.81 -12.01
CA GLY A 42 6.06 -7.07 -12.68
C GLY A 42 5.37 -6.06 -11.77
N ARG A 43 4.56 -5.24 -12.43
CA ARG A 43 3.83 -4.15 -11.81
C ARG A 43 2.44 -4.01 -12.43
N PHE A 44 1.45 -3.85 -11.55
CA PHE A 44 0.06 -3.55 -11.88
C PHE A 44 -0.31 -2.22 -11.20
N THR A 45 -0.77 -1.19 -11.93
CA THR A 45 -1.14 0.11 -11.32
C THR A 45 -2.51 0.65 -11.65
N GLN A 46 -3.26 0.00 -12.56
CA GLN A 46 -4.37 0.68 -13.23
C GLN A 46 -5.78 0.24 -12.87
N ILE A 47 -5.97 -0.48 -11.75
CA ILE A 47 -7.31 -0.62 -11.17
C ILE A 47 -7.70 0.74 -10.56
N ALA A 48 -8.34 1.58 -11.39
CA ALA A 48 -8.83 2.92 -11.08
C ALA A 48 -7.78 3.91 -10.51
N ASN A 49 -6.48 3.69 -10.76
CA ASN A 49 -5.36 4.45 -10.17
C ASN A 49 -5.34 4.44 -8.63
N ILE A 50 -6.04 3.48 -8.02
CA ILE A 50 -6.16 3.32 -6.56
C ILE A 50 -5.20 2.26 -6.06
N ILE A 51 -4.86 1.27 -6.88
CA ILE A 51 -4.09 0.09 -6.46
C ILE A 51 -2.79 0.02 -7.24
N ASN A 52 -1.66 -0.10 -6.54
CA ASN A 52 -0.35 -0.40 -7.10
C ASN A 52 0.17 -1.71 -6.50
N ILE A 53 0.37 -2.72 -7.32
CA ILE A 53 0.91 -4.02 -6.92
C ILE A 53 2.24 -4.22 -7.64
N ASN A 54 3.31 -4.37 -6.87
CA ASN A 54 4.60 -4.85 -7.38
C ASN A 54 4.79 -6.26 -6.90
N TYR A 55 5.28 -7.13 -7.78
CA TYR A 55 5.57 -8.51 -7.43
C TYR A 55 6.88 -8.93 -8.06
N ASN A 56 7.56 -9.83 -7.36
CA ASN A 56 8.77 -10.46 -7.83
C ASN A 56 8.74 -11.93 -7.46
N ALA A 57 9.31 -12.78 -8.31
CA ALA A 57 9.50 -14.18 -8.00
C ALA A 57 10.82 -14.67 -8.61
N VAL A 58 11.44 -15.65 -7.96
CA VAL A 58 12.63 -16.30 -8.48
C VAL A 58 12.44 -17.80 -8.40
N PHE A 59 12.69 -18.45 -9.52
CA PHE A 59 12.48 -19.87 -9.71
C PHE A 59 13.80 -20.57 -10.04
N ASP A 60 13.97 -21.79 -9.53
CA ASP A 60 15.12 -22.65 -9.76
C ASP A 60 14.72 -23.79 -10.70
N PRO A 61 15.38 -23.95 -11.86
CA PRO A 61 15.09 -25.05 -12.78
C PRO A 61 15.73 -26.38 -12.36
N TYR A 62 16.60 -26.40 -11.35
CA TYR A 62 17.41 -27.57 -11.02
C TYR A 62 16.85 -28.45 -9.91
N ALA A 63 17.17 -29.73 -10.01
CA ALA A 63 17.06 -30.73 -8.96
C ALA A 63 18.18 -30.55 -7.92
N TYR A 64 18.03 -31.25 -6.80
CA TYR A 64 18.95 -31.21 -5.67
C TYR A 64 19.20 -32.61 -5.11
N ASN A 65 20.41 -32.88 -4.62
CA ASN A 65 20.74 -34.13 -3.95
C ASN A 65 20.34 -34.11 -2.45
N SER A 66 20.59 -35.22 -1.75
CA SER A 66 20.35 -35.36 -0.30
C SER A 66 21.13 -34.36 0.56
N ASP A 67 22.22 -33.78 0.04
CA ASP A 67 23.02 -32.75 0.72
C ASP A 67 22.52 -31.32 0.44
N ASN A 68 21.32 -31.16 -0.15
CA ASN A 68 20.76 -29.89 -0.60
C ASN A 68 21.63 -29.15 -1.64
N LYS A 69 22.48 -29.86 -2.39
CA LYS A 69 23.29 -29.30 -3.48
C LYS A 69 22.56 -29.45 -4.80
N LYS A 70 22.60 -28.39 -5.63
CA LYS A 70 22.07 -28.43 -6.99
C LYS A 70 22.81 -29.48 -7.82
N ILE A 71 22.07 -30.21 -8.63
CA ILE A 71 22.60 -31.16 -9.61
C ILE A 71 22.12 -30.80 -11.02
N GLY A 72 22.76 -31.35 -12.05
CA GLY A 72 22.46 -31.03 -13.45
C GLY A 72 21.08 -31.46 -13.95
N ALA A 73 20.38 -32.33 -13.20
CA ALA A 73 19.00 -32.73 -13.50
C ALA A 73 18.01 -31.60 -13.23
N SER A 74 16.84 -31.65 -13.87
CA SER A 74 15.81 -30.62 -13.72
C SER A 74 14.92 -30.87 -12.50
N TYR A 75 14.36 -29.80 -11.94
CA TYR A 75 13.37 -29.89 -10.85
C TYR A 75 12.13 -30.71 -11.27
N PHE A 76 11.76 -30.62 -12.55
CA PHE A 76 10.66 -31.38 -13.13
C PHE A 76 10.92 -32.88 -13.12
N GLU A 77 12.11 -33.34 -13.51
CA GLU A 77 12.48 -34.75 -13.44
C GLU A 77 12.44 -35.29 -12.00
N GLN A 78 12.90 -34.50 -11.02
CA GLN A 78 12.93 -34.94 -9.62
C GLN A 78 11.54 -34.97 -8.96
N THR A 79 10.63 -34.06 -9.32
CA THR A 79 9.41 -33.82 -8.55
C THR A 79 8.09 -33.86 -9.34
N GLY A 80 8.16 -33.90 -10.68
CA GLY A 80 7.02 -33.71 -11.56
C GLY A 80 6.48 -32.28 -11.63
N LYS A 81 7.08 -31.31 -10.91
CA LYS A 81 6.68 -29.90 -10.89
C LYS A 81 7.57 -29.08 -11.82
N PHE A 82 6.96 -28.17 -12.60
CA PHE A 82 7.65 -27.47 -13.70
C PHE A 82 8.94 -26.76 -13.29
N ILE A 83 8.89 -25.92 -12.26
CA ILE A 83 10.05 -25.16 -11.79
C ILE A 83 9.90 -24.84 -10.30
N ARG A 84 11.00 -24.78 -9.54
CA ARG A 84 10.95 -24.59 -8.09
C ARG A 84 10.85 -23.12 -7.73
N LEU A 85 9.80 -22.69 -7.05
CA LEU A 85 9.75 -21.33 -6.49
C LEU A 85 10.71 -21.20 -5.29
N LYS A 86 11.72 -20.32 -5.39
CA LYS A 86 12.72 -20.05 -4.33
C LYS A 86 12.26 -18.94 -3.39
N ARG A 87 11.76 -17.86 -3.99
CA ARG A 87 11.28 -16.68 -3.27
C ARG A 87 10.21 -15.98 -4.09
N ALA A 88 9.28 -15.36 -3.41
CA ALA A 88 8.31 -14.45 -4.00
C ALA A 88 8.15 -13.23 -3.10
N GLY A 89 7.87 -12.08 -3.68
CA GLY A 89 7.56 -10.85 -2.96
C GLY A 89 6.35 -10.19 -3.60
N VAL A 90 5.50 -9.61 -2.76
CA VAL A 90 4.34 -8.81 -3.18
C VAL A 90 4.29 -7.57 -2.31
N VAL A 91 4.24 -6.41 -2.95
CA VAL A 91 3.96 -5.11 -2.31
C VAL A 91 2.71 -4.54 -2.95
N ALA A 92 1.63 -4.47 -2.20
CA ALA A 92 0.36 -3.89 -2.62
C ALA A 92 0.10 -2.60 -1.85
N THR A 93 -0.05 -1.49 -2.58
CA THR A 93 -0.37 -0.17 -2.04
C THR A 93 -1.72 0.27 -2.59
N PHE A 94 -2.68 0.50 -1.70
CA PHE A 94 -3.99 1.05 -1.99
C PHE A 94 -4.01 2.51 -1.53
N LYS A 95 -4.33 3.43 -2.44
CA LYS A 95 -4.43 4.87 -2.18
C LYS A 95 -5.82 5.34 -2.54
N LEU A 96 -6.62 5.61 -1.52
CA LEU A 96 -7.96 6.12 -1.63
C LEU A 96 -7.96 7.58 -1.16
N LYS A 97 -8.75 8.42 -1.84
CA LYS A 97 -8.96 9.81 -1.44
C LYS A 97 -10.40 10.19 -1.72
N SER A 98 -10.97 11.05 -0.88
CA SER A 98 -12.28 11.66 -1.16
C SER A 98 -12.25 12.36 -2.52
N LYS A 99 -13.32 12.23 -3.30
CA LYS A 99 -13.54 13.11 -4.45
C LYS A 99 -13.60 14.55 -3.92
N ASN A 100 -12.65 15.38 -4.34
CA ASN A 100 -12.69 16.79 -3.98
C ASN A 100 -13.94 17.39 -4.65
N GLN A 101 -14.95 17.79 -3.88
CA GLN A 101 -15.87 18.87 -4.28
C GLN A 101 -15.11 20.21 -4.24
N GLY A 102 -13.92 20.26 -4.85
CA GLY A 102 -13.25 21.52 -5.15
C GLY A 102 -14.19 22.32 -6.04
N LYS A 103 -14.30 23.64 -5.78
CA LYS A 103 -15.20 24.57 -6.49
C LYS A 103 -15.39 24.13 -7.94
N LYS A 104 -16.61 23.69 -8.28
CA LYS A 104 -17.01 23.37 -9.66
C LYS A 104 -16.49 24.51 -10.55
N PRO A 105 -15.81 24.20 -11.67
CA PRO A 105 -15.33 25.23 -12.57
C PRO A 105 -16.49 26.18 -12.87
N LYS A 106 -16.33 27.49 -12.63
CA LYS A 106 -17.32 28.46 -13.09
C LYS A 106 -17.18 28.51 -14.60
N ALA A 107 -18.21 28.07 -15.32
CA ALA A 107 -18.25 28.22 -16.76
C ALA A 107 -18.06 29.68 -17.12
N LYS A 108 -17.13 29.97 -18.03
CA LYS A 108 -16.93 31.33 -18.53
C LYS A 108 -17.97 31.66 -19.60
N ASN A 109 -18.46 30.64 -20.32
CA ASN A 109 -19.42 30.77 -21.42
C ASN A 109 -20.50 29.67 -21.41
N ALA A 110 -21.60 29.90 -22.15
CA ALA A 110 -22.74 28.96 -22.25
C ALA A 110 -22.39 27.57 -22.80
N GLY A 111 -21.33 27.46 -23.63
CA GLY A 111 -20.84 26.17 -24.12
C GLY A 111 -20.19 25.30 -23.04
N GLU A 112 -19.41 25.92 -22.14
CA GLU A 112 -18.81 25.24 -20.99
C GLU A 112 -19.86 24.86 -19.94
N GLN A 113 -20.92 25.68 -19.80
CA GLN A 113 -22.03 25.39 -18.89
C GLN A 113 -22.75 24.10 -19.29
N LYS A 114 -22.99 23.89 -20.60
CA LYS A 114 -23.60 22.66 -21.13
C LYS A 114 -22.74 21.41 -20.89
N ILE A 115 -21.42 21.54 -20.98
CA ILE A 115 -20.48 20.45 -20.71
C ILE A 115 -20.49 20.10 -19.21
N LEU A 116 -20.47 21.11 -18.34
CA LEU A 116 -20.59 20.90 -16.88
C LEU A 116 -21.91 20.24 -16.48
N ASP A 117 -23.01 20.60 -17.14
CA ASP A 117 -24.33 20.04 -16.82
C ASP A 117 -24.46 18.58 -17.31
N LEU A 118 -23.83 18.23 -18.44
CA LEU A 118 -23.70 16.83 -18.90
C LEU A 118 -22.78 16.00 -18.00
N GLU A 119 -21.75 16.60 -17.40
CA GLU A 119 -20.87 15.94 -16.42
C GLU A 119 -21.60 15.67 -15.09
N LYS A 120 -22.46 16.59 -14.64
CA LYS A 120 -23.30 16.39 -13.43
C LYS A 120 -24.31 15.26 -13.62
N GLU A 121 -24.97 15.17 -14.77
CA GLU A 121 -25.93 14.09 -15.06
C GLU A 121 -25.26 12.69 -15.08
N LYS A 122 -23.95 12.63 -15.34
CA LYS A 122 -23.16 11.40 -15.22
C LYS A 122 -22.78 11.08 -13.78
N GLU A 123 -22.43 12.08 -12.97
CA GLU A 123 -22.13 11.88 -11.54
C GLU A 123 -23.35 11.40 -10.73
N ASP A 124 -24.55 11.89 -11.06
CA ASP A 124 -25.79 11.53 -10.34
C ASP A 124 -26.31 10.12 -10.69
N ASN A 125 -25.82 9.47 -11.76
CA ASN A 125 -26.22 8.13 -12.18
C ASN A 125 -25.29 7.00 -11.67
N ASP A 126 -24.13 7.33 -11.09
CA ASP A 126 -23.30 6.34 -10.40
C ASP A 126 -23.95 6.06 -9.04
N GLU A 127 -24.34 4.81 -8.77
CA GLU A 127 -24.88 4.38 -7.47
C GLU A 127 -23.96 4.86 -6.35
N ALA A 128 -24.43 5.86 -5.58
CA ALA A 128 -23.65 6.55 -4.58
C ALA A 128 -23.02 5.54 -3.62
N SER A 129 -21.69 5.43 -3.67
CA SER A 129 -20.97 4.62 -2.70
C SER A 129 -21.16 5.27 -1.32
N PHE A 130 -21.17 4.47 -0.25
CA PHE A 130 -21.24 4.97 1.13
C PHE A 130 -20.26 6.13 1.42
N PHE A 131 -19.17 6.23 0.65
CA PHE A 131 -18.13 7.24 0.78
C PHE A 131 -18.41 8.57 0.05
N ASP A 132 -19.41 8.63 -0.86
CA ASP A 132 -19.70 9.83 -1.67
C ASP A 132 -20.49 10.91 -0.90
N ASN A 133 -21.22 10.54 0.15
CA ASN A 133 -21.96 11.47 1.01
C ASN A 133 -21.10 12.13 2.11
N LEU A 134 -19.81 11.78 2.22
CA LEU A 134 -18.90 12.39 3.21
C LEU A 134 -18.23 13.62 2.60
N ASN A 135 -18.79 14.83 2.82
CA ASN A 135 -18.18 16.12 2.42
C ASN A 135 -16.93 16.50 3.26
N ILE A 136 -16.20 15.51 3.75
CA ILE A 136 -15.01 15.64 4.61
C ILE A 136 -13.82 15.17 3.78
N PRO A 137 -12.85 16.03 3.43
CA PRO A 137 -11.67 15.58 2.71
C PRO A 137 -10.90 14.51 3.48
N TRP A 138 -10.70 13.35 2.87
CA TRP A 138 -10.00 12.21 3.49
C TRP A 138 -9.04 11.53 2.53
N THR A 139 -7.99 10.93 3.07
CA THR A 139 -7.02 10.08 2.38
C THR A 139 -6.79 8.82 3.18
N LEU A 140 -6.77 7.66 2.54
CA LEU A 140 -6.48 6.37 3.14
C LEU A 140 -5.43 5.65 2.28
N ASP A 141 -4.26 5.41 2.88
CA ASP A 141 -3.18 4.62 2.31
C ASP A 141 -3.06 3.30 3.06
N ILE A 142 -3.26 2.18 2.37
CA ILE A 142 -3.04 0.83 2.91
C ILE A 142 -1.86 0.22 2.16
N ASN A 143 -0.86 -0.25 2.88
CA ASN A 143 0.31 -0.91 2.33
C ASN A 143 0.41 -2.30 2.91
N TYR A 144 0.37 -3.30 2.05
CA TYR A 144 0.61 -4.70 2.39
C TYR A 144 1.91 -5.15 1.73
N ASN A 145 2.80 -5.75 2.52
CA ASN A 145 4.06 -6.30 2.05
C ASN A 145 4.16 -7.76 2.50
N MET A 146 4.35 -8.65 1.54
CA MET A 146 4.58 -10.07 1.77
C MET A 146 5.89 -10.48 1.10
N ASN A 147 6.75 -11.16 1.84
CA ASN A 147 7.91 -11.86 1.31
C ASN A 147 7.81 -13.33 1.69
N MET A 148 8.03 -14.18 0.71
CA MET A 148 8.06 -15.61 0.86
C MET A 148 9.45 -16.11 0.50
N VAL A 149 10.03 -16.94 1.36
CA VAL A 149 11.28 -17.65 1.09
C VAL A 149 11.05 -19.12 1.31
N LYS A 150 11.53 -19.94 0.38
CA LYS A 150 11.49 -21.39 0.47
C LYS A 150 12.92 -21.92 0.39
N PRO A 151 13.57 -22.26 1.52
CA PRO A 151 14.87 -22.91 1.49
C PRO A 151 14.75 -24.35 0.98
N VAL A 152 15.89 -24.98 0.71
CA VAL A 152 15.96 -26.37 0.25
C VAL A 152 16.28 -27.22 1.47
N ILE A 153 15.35 -28.09 1.84
CA ILE A 153 15.58 -29.16 2.81
C ILE A 153 15.02 -30.42 2.16
N ILE A 154 15.89 -31.39 1.95
CA ILE A 154 15.57 -32.69 1.37
C ILE A 154 15.68 -33.75 2.45
N ASN A 155 14.68 -34.60 2.55
CA ASN A 155 14.71 -35.75 3.47
C ASN A 155 15.56 -36.89 2.89
N GLU A 156 15.84 -37.92 3.69
CA GLU A 156 16.62 -39.08 3.27
C GLU A 156 16.01 -39.84 2.08
N GLN A 157 14.71 -39.63 1.81
CA GLN A 157 13.96 -40.21 0.69
C GLN A 157 14.03 -39.34 -0.58
N GLY A 158 14.82 -38.27 -0.60
CA GLY A 158 15.00 -37.41 -1.77
C GLY A 158 13.84 -36.45 -2.05
N GLN A 159 12.92 -36.27 -1.10
CA GLN A 159 11.75 -35.41 -1.22
C GLN A 159 11.98 -34.04 -0.58
N PHE A 160 11.44 -32.99 -1.20
CA PHE A 160 11.48 -31.64 -0.66
C PHE A 160 10.53 -31.50 0.53
N THR A 161 11.08 -31.13 1.69
CA THR A 161 10.29 -30.74 2.85
C THR A 161 9.77 -29.31 2.67
N ASP A 162 8.51 -29.08 3.04
CA ASP A 162 7.95 -27.73 3.01
C ASP A 162 8.48 -26.88 4.18
N THR A 163 9.30 -25.89 3.83
CA THR A 163 9.99 -24.98 4.76
C THR A 163 9.64 -23.52 4.46
N THR A 164 8.52 -23.32 3.76
CA THR A 164 8.09 -22.01 3.28
C THR A 164 7.88 -21.06 4.47
N THR A 165 8.64 -19.96 4.46
CA THR A 165 8.52 -18.88 5.45
C THR A 165 7.86 -17.68 4.80
N PHE A 166 6.82 -17.15 5.46
CA PHE A 166 6.14 -15.92 5.05
C PHE A 166 6.42 -14.80 6.05
N ILE A 167 6.90 -13.67 5.54
CA ILE A 167 7.07 -12.43 6.29
C ILE A 167 6.03 -11.46 5.73
N GLN A 168 5.05 -11.08 6.55
CA GLN A 168 3.95 -10.23 6.11
C GLN A 168 3.79 -9.04 7.05
N THR A 169 3.57 -7.86 6.48
CA THR A 169 3.25 -6.64 7.23
C THR A 169 2.12 -5.89 6.55
N LEU A 170 1.23 -5.33 7.35
CA LEU A 170 0.18 -4.41 6.92
C LEU A 170 0.43 -3.06 7.58
N SER A 171 0.29 -1.98 6.84
CA SER A 171 0.40 -0.61 7.34
C SER A 171 -0.76 0.21 6.82
N LEU A 172 -1.44 0.90 7.72
CA LEU A 172 -2.56 1.77 7.41
C LEU A 172 -2.20 3.19 7.81
N ARG A 173 -2.48 4.15 6.92
CA ARG A 173 -2.42 5.57 7.20
C ARG A 173 -3.71 6.21 6.73
N ALA A 174 -4.39 6.92 7.62
CA ALA A 174 -5.57 7.69 7.30
C ALA A 174 -5.36 9.14 7.70
N ASN A 175 -5.82 10.07 6.88
CA ASN A 175 -5.93 11.47 7.26
C ASN A 175 -7.31 11.99 6.87
N PHE A 176 -7.93 12.79 7.71
CA PHE A 176 -9.19 13.45 7.39
C PHE A 176 -9.22 14.86 7.95
N THR A 177 -9.86 15.76 7.22
CA THR A 177 -9.95 17.18 7.59
C THR A 177 -11.40 17.58 7.79
N ILE A 178 -11.77 17.96 9.01
CA ILE A 178 -13.12 18.38 9.38
C ILE A 178 -13.15 19.91 9.50
N TYR A 179 -14.15 20.54 8.86
CA TYR A 179 -14.36 22.00 8.87
C TYR A 179 -13.14 22.84 8.49
N LYS A 180 -12.20 22.29 7.71
CA LYS A 180 -10.91 22.90 7.31
C LYS A 180 -9.96 23.28 8.46
N MET A 181 -10.40 23.17 9.71
CA MET A 181 -9.65 23.54 10.91
C MET A 181 -9.08 22.32 11.64
N PHE A 182 -9.82 21.20 11.68
CA PHE A 182 -9.37 19.98 12.36
C PHE A 182 -8.75 19.03 11.35
N ARG A 183 -7.48 18.69 11.51
CA ARG A 183 -6.81 17.65 10.73
C ARG A 183 -6.44 16.51 11.65
N PHE A 184 -7.02 15.35 11.39
CA PHE A 184 -6.72 14.13 12.11
C PHE A 184 -5.85 13.24 11.24
N GLY A 185 -4.85 12.63 11.85
CA GLY A 185 -3.99 11.63 11.25
C GLY A 185 -3.96 10.37 12.12
N VAL A 186 -4.03 9.22 11.47
CA VAL A 186 -3.89 7.91 12.11
C VAL A 186 -2.88 7.11 11.32
N LYS A 187 -1.90 6.52 12.00
CA LYS A 187 -0.98 5.55 11.44
C LYS A 187 -0.98 4.33 12.33
N THR A 188 -1.16 3.15 11.75
CA THR A 188 -1.06 1.88 12.47
C THR A 188 -0.51 0.82 11.53
N GLY A 189 -0.17 -0.34 12.07
CA GLY A 189 0.29 -1.47 11.29
C GLY A 189 0.18 -2.77 12.06
N TYR A 190 0.33 -3.88 11.36
CA TYR A 190 0.30 -5.22 11.92
C TYR A 190 1.45 -6.04 11.34
N ASP A 191 2.21 -6.68 12.22
CA ASP A 191 3.24 -7.64 11.87
C ASP A 191 2.68 -9.04 12.10
N PHE A 192 2.46 -9.78 11.01
CA PHE A 192 1.85 -11.11 11.07
C PHE A 192 2.81 -12.18 11.61
N LEU A 193 4.13 -11.96 11.51
CA LEU A 193 5.12 -12.89 12.03
C LEU A 193 5.11 -12.86 13.56
N ASN A 194 5.17 -11.64 14.12
CA ASN A 194 5.16 -11.44 15.57
C ASN A 194 3.73 -11.46 16.15
N LYS A 195 2.70 -11.44 15.30
CA LYS A 195 1.28 -11.32 15.67
C LYS A 195 0.97 -10.08 16.50
N GLU A 196 1.70 -9.00 16.24
CA GLU A 196 1.65 -7.78 17.02
C GLU A 196 1.20 -6.57 16.19
N VAL A 197 0.43 -5.69 16.84
CA VAL A 197 0.12 -4.37 16.29
C VAL A 197 1.36 -3.49 16.44
N GLN A 198 1.83 -2.94 15.32
CA GLN A 198 2.92 -1.97 15.31
C GLN A 198 2.50 -0.68 16.04
N PRO A 199 3.46 0.10 16.60
CA PRO A 199 3.15 1.32 17.32
C PRO A 199 2.21 2.24 16.50
N SER A 200 1.03 2.46 17.05
CA SER A 200 0.02 3.32 16.42
C SER A 200 0.26 4.75 16.83
N ALA A 201 0.17 5.66 15.86
CA ALA A 201 0.33 7.08 16.07
C ALA A 201 -0.95 7.80 15.67
N PHE A 202 -1.42 8.66 16.56
CA PHE A 202 -2.57 9.53 16.36
C PHE A 202 -2.08 10.97 16.37
N SER A 203 -2.52 11.76 15.41
CA SER A 203 -2.25 13.19 15.36
C SER A 203 -3.53 13.99 15.20
N LEU A 204 -3.59 15.12 15.89
CA LEU A 204 -4.63 16.13 15.77
C LEU A 204 -3.95 17.47 15.58
N TYR A 205 -4.35 18.20 14.56
CA TYR A 205 -4.00 19.61 14.35
C TYR A 205 -5.26 20.43 14.28
N VAL A 206 -5.32 21.54 15.02
CA VAL A 206 -6.45 22.46 15.06
C VAL A 206 -5.98 23.86 14.70
N ASP A 207 -6.60 24.44 13.68
CA ASP A 207 -6.36 25.80 13.21
C ASP A 207 -7.44 26.76 13.75
N LEU A 208 -7.05 27.70 14.63
CA LEU A 208 -7.93 28.69 15.24
C LEU A 208 -7.62 30.11 14.77
N HIS A 209 -7.20 30.27 13.50
CA HIS A 209 -6.86 31.54 12.84
C HIS A 209 -5.59 32.22 13.38
N CYS A 210 -5.58 32.66 14.64
CA CYS A 210 -4.42 33.25 15.29
C CYS A 210 -3.59 32.21 16.03
N TRP A 211 -4.21 31.11 16.45
CA TRP A 211 -3.62 30.09 17.31
C TRP A 211 -3.60 28.76 16.56
N GLU A 212 -2.61 27.93 16.86
CA GLU A 212 -2.56 26.55 16.41
C GLU A 212 -2.30 25.62 17.57
N PHE A 213 -3.01 24.50 17.54
CA PHE A 213 -2.91 23.44 18.54
C PHE A 213 -2.58 22.14 17.83
N SER A 214 -1.62 21.39 18.36
CA SER A 214 -1.25 20.09 17.81
C SER A 214 -1.01 19.08 18.92
N VAL A 215 -1.49 17.86 18.69
CA VAL A 215 -1.31 16.69 19.55
C VAL A 215 -0.75 15.57 18.70
N ASN A 216 0.30 14.92 19.16
CA ASN A 216 0.78 13.65 18.63
C ASN A 216 0.82 12.64 19.78
N LEU A 217 0.24 11.46 19.58
CA LEU A 217 0.06 10.44 20.62
C LEU A 217 0.45 9.06 20.09
N ILE A 218 1.30 8.37 20.83
CA ILE A 218 1.63 6.95 20.65
C ILE A 218 1.20 6.23 21.94
N PRO A 219 0.00 5.61 21.97
CA PRO A 219 -0.60 5.16 23.23
C PRO A 219 -0.06 3.81 23.73
N PHE A 220 0.47 2.97 22.83
CA PHE A 220 0.94 1.63 23.15
C PHE A 220 2.20 1.24 22.36
N GLY A 221 2.83 0.14 22.79
CA GLY A 221 4.13 -0.31 22.30
C GLY A 221 5.29 0.14 23.18
N ARG A 222 6.53 -0.17 22.76
CA ARG A 222 7.75 0.09 23.55
C ARG A 222 8.12 1.57 23.67
N LYS A 223 7.61 2.43 22.78
CA LYS A 223 7.89 3.87 22.73
C LYS A 223 6.61 4.68 22.89
N LYS A 224 5.95 4.56 24.04
CA LYS A 224 4.78 5.39 24.36
C LYS A 224 5.23 6.84 24.53
N SER A 225 4.55 7.75 23.87
CA SER A 225 4.85 9.17 23.98
C SER A 225 3.63 10.01 23.65
N TYR A 226 3.62 11.23 24.18
CA TYR A 226 2.71 12.26 23.73
C TYR A 226 3.45 13.59 23.62
N SER A 227 3.05 14.39 22.64
CA SER A 227 3.51 15.75 22.45
C SER A 227 2.31 16.63 22.21
N VAL A 228 2.18 17.68 23.02
CA VAL A 228 1.16 18.71 22.87
C VAL A 228 1.90 20.03 22.67
N SER A 229 1.55 20.73 21.59
CA SER A 229 2.11 22.05 21.29
C SER A 229 0.98 23.03 21.03
N PHE A 230 1.11 24.19 21.65
CA PHE A 230 0.22 25.33 21.47
C PHE A 230 1.06 26.54 21.07
N ASN A 231 0.76 27.12 19.91
CA ASN A 231 1.54 28.24 19.34
C ASN A 231 0.62 29.37 18.86
N ILE A 232 1.12 30.60 18.96
CA ILE A 232 0.54 31.77 18.30
C ILE A 232 1.17 31.89 16.90
N LYS A 233 0.34 32.03 15.85
CA LYS A 233 0.81 32.10 14.45
C LYS A 233 1.49 33.41 14.10
N SER A 234 1.20 34.49 14.82
CA SER A 234 1.76 35.82 14.57
C SER A 234 3.28 35.85 14.80
N PRO A 235 4.09 36.33 13.83
CA PRO A 235 5.53 36.50 13.99
C PRO A 235 5.93 37.45 15.12
N LEU A 236 5.05 38.38 15.51
CA LEU A 236 5.30 39.42 16.52
C LEU A 236 5.20 38.91 17.97
N LEU A 237 4.68 37.70 18.21
CA LEU A 237 4.41 37.15 19.55
C LEU A 237 4.84 35.67 19.70
N LYS A 238 5.90 35.26 19.01
CA LYS A 238 6.42 33.88 19.06
C LYS A 238 7.03 33.47 20.42
N ASP A 239 7.21 34.42 21.35
CA ASP A 239 7.83 34.17 22.66
C ASP A 239 6.93 33.41 23.65
N LEU A 240 5.62 33.29 23.40
CA LEU A 240 4.74 32.39 24.15
C LEU A 240 4.54 31.07 23.40
N LYS A 241 5.50 30.15 23.62
CA LYS A 241 5.43 28.78 23.11
C LYS A 241 5.39 27.79 24.28
N ILE A 242 4.25 27.11 24.46
CA ILE A 242 4.15 26.03 25.44
C ILE A 242 4.25 24.70 24.68
N LYS A 243 5.36 23.99 24.91
CA LYS A 243 5.57 22.61 24.46
C LYS A 243 5.61 21.69 25.67
N LYS A 244 4.76 20.66 25.67
CA LYS A 244 4.88 19.55 26.62
C LYS A 244 5.15 18.27 25.84
N GLU A 245 6.28 17.65 26.11
CA GLU A 245 6.68 16.36 25.54
C GLU A 245 6.88 15.38 26.70
N SER A 246 6.38 14.16 26.56
CA SER A 246 6.64 13.09 27.52
C SER A 246 6.97 11.82 26.76
N THR A 247 8.06 11.16 27.18
CA THR A 247 8.48 9.86 26.68
C THR A 247 8.46 8.89 27.85
N TYR A 248 7.60 7.87 27.79
CA TYR A 248 7.56 6.89 28.86
C TYR A 248 8.68 5.87 28.63
N GLY A 249 9.81 6.05 29.32
CA GLY A 249 11.02 5.21 29.19
C GLY A 249 12.33 5.80 29.72
N GLY A 250 12.35 7.07 30.13
CA GLY A 250 13.42 7.65 30.96
C GLY A 250 12.76 8.30 32.16
N GLY A 251 13.14 7.87 33.37
CA GLY A 251 12.50 8.29 34.61
C GLY A 251 12.47 9.81 34.75
N ALA A 252 11.27 10.36 34.81
CA ALA A 252 10.96 11.59 35.53
C ALA A 252 9.44 11.58 35.78
N GLY A 253 9.09 11.59 37.07
CA GLY A 253 7.73 11.49 37.55
C GLY A 253 6.85 12.68 37.20
N PHE A 254 5.56 12.46 37.45
CA PHE A 254 4.45 13.38 37.36
C PHE A 254 4.70 14.71 38.07
N PHE A 255 4.29 15.81 37.43
CA PHE A 255 3.28 16.77 37.92
C PHE A 255 2.50 17.35 36.71
#